data_AF-A0A1E5V4Z1-F1
#
_entry.id   AF-A0A1E5V4Z1-F1
#
_cell.length_a   1.000
_cell.length_b   1.000
_cell.length_c   1.000
_cell.angle_alpha   90.00
_cell.angle_beta   90.00
_cell.angle_gamma   90.00
#
_symmetry.space_group_name_H-M   'P 1'
#
loop_
_entity.id
_entity.type
_entity.pdbx_description
1 polymer ?
#
loop_
_entity_poly.entity_id
_entity_poly.type
_entity_poly.pdbx_seq_one_letter_code
_entity_poly.pdbx_strand_id
1 'polypeptide(L)'
;MDEPHPPPLPPRPPVELAGAARDAELRLATALSREEVLRRRRRRLGQLCSLYRAQFWALADELPARHAGYWWEHGASPALDDEAPSSLTLLKENGASAGPPGKRGLAGPLENGCQGAVAPAAAAAGGRPGCAAPNCEAKAMPLSQYCCNHILLDPKQQLYQPCAFPTRKSGTPNVEAICGNPVLRGITPLRCADHDPKSQTLIIEALRNVGIDLPLTSKSVPKLSLLISETVREIQMKRKLSMNGGKTAPSDKSLK
;
A
#
# COMPACT_ATOMS: atom_id res chain seq x y z
N MET A 1 -26.17 19.76 -27.65
CA MET A 1 -24.88 19.78 -28.37
C MET A 1 -24.17 18.51 -27.94
N ASP A 2 -24.22 17.47 -28.77
CA ASP A 2 -23.52 16.21 -28.51
C ASP A 2 -22.01 16.46 -28.56
N GLU A 3 -21.35 16.25 -27.42
CA GLU A 3 -19.90 16.32 -27.33
C GLU A 3 -19.31 15.12 -28.10
N PRO A 4 -18.41 15.32 -29.08
CA PRO A 4 -17.91 14.23 -29.89
C PRO A 4 -17.07 13.28 -29.03
N HIS A 5 -17.51 12.02 -28.97
CA HIS A 5 -16.83 10.95 -28.25
C HIS A 5 -15.38 10.83 -28.74
N PRO A 6 -14.37 10.83 -27.85
CA PRO A 6 -12.99 10.65 -28.27
C PRO A 6 -12.84 9.26 -28.92
N PRO A 7 -12.05 9.14 -30.01
CA PRO A 7 -11.89 7.87 -30.70
C PRO A 7 -11.35 6.81 -29.74
N PRO A 8 -11.83 5.55 -29.85
CA PRO A 8 -11.37 4.47 -28.99
C PRO A 8 -9.85 4.32 -29.13
N LEU A 9 -9.16 4.33 -27.99
CA LEU A 9 -7.72 4.14 -27.93
C LEU A 9 -7.36 2.83 -28.66
N PRO A 10 -6.32 2.83 -29.49
CA PRO A 10 -5.92 1.63 -30.21
C PRO A 10 -5.65 0.48 -29.22
N PRO A 11 -6.06 -0.76 -29.56
CA PRO A 11 -5.84 -1.91 -28.69
C PRO A 11 -4.36 -2.00 -28.37
N ARG A 12 -4.02 -1.98 -27.08
CA ARG A 12 -2.63 -2.14 -26.65
C ARG A 12 -2.12 -3.47 -27.20
N PRO A 13 -0.98 -3.48 -27.92
CA PRO A 13 -0.44 -4.72 -28.46
C PRO A 13 -0.22 -5.72 -27.32
N PRO A 14 -0.51 -7.01 -27.53
CA PRO A 14 -0.27 -8.03 -26.53
C PRO A 14 1.17 -7.96 -26.03
N VAL A 15 1.36 -8.02 -24.71
CA VAL A 15 2.71 -8.05 -24.13
C VAL A 15 3.40 -9.34 -24.57
N GLU A 16 4.37 -9.22 -25.47
CA GLU A 16 5.17 -10.37 -25.90
C GLU A 16 6.05 -10.85 -24.77
N LEU A 17 5.95 -12.12 -24.38
CA LEU A 17 6.78 -12.67 -23.30
C LEU A 17 8.22 -12.89 -23.79
N ALA A 18 9.18 -12.30 -23.09
CA ALA A 18 10.59 -12.38 -23.44
C ALA A 18 11.09 -13.84 -23.38
N GLY A 19 11.54 -14.35 -24.52
CA GLY A 19 11.98 -15.75 -24.65
C GLY A 19 10.85 -16.77 -24.78
N ALA A 20 9.62 -16.35 -25.14
CA ALA A 20 8.48 -17.23 -25.34
C ALA A 20 8.76 -18.42 -26.28
N ALA A 21 9.52 -18.20 -27.36
CA ALA A 21 9.89 -19.26 -28.30
C ALA A 21 10.75 -20.35 -27.64
N ARG A 22 11.81 -19.98 -26.92
CA ARG A 22 12.65 -20.93 -26.17
C ARG A 22 11.88 -21.62 -25.04
N ASP A 23 11.02 -20.88 -24.36
CA ASP A 23 10.12 -21.45 -23.36
C ASP A 23 9.14 -22.46 -24.00
N ALA A 24 8.75 -22.24 -25.27
CA ALA A 24 7.85 -23.10 -26.03
C ALA A 24 8.49 -24.44 -26.42
N GLU A 25 9.75 -24.41 -26.87
CA GLU A 25 10.56 -25.60 -27.17
C GLU A 25 10.65 -26.54 -25.95
N LEU A 26 10.70 -25.96 -24.75
CA LEU A 26 10.83 -26.69 -23.49
C LEU A 26 9.48 -27.06 -22.85
N ARG A 27 8.33 -26.77 -23.49
CA ARG A 27 7.00 -27.09 -22.92
C ARG A 27 6.72 -28.57 -22.83
N LEU A 28 7.26 -29.36 -23.75
CA LEU A 28 7.06 -30.81 -23.83
C LEU A 28 8.09 -31.58 -23.02
N ALA A 29 9.09 -30.90 -22.44
CA ALA A 29 10.09 -31.55 -21.60
C ALA A 29 9.44 -32.08 -20.31
N THR A 30 9.67 -33.36 -20.01
CA THR A 30 9.16 -34.01 -18.79
C THR A 30 9.83 -33.46 -17.53
N ALA A 31 11.05 -32.94 -17.64
CA ALA A 31 11.77 -32.27 -16.57
C ALA A 31 12.65 -31.12 -17.10
N LEU A 32 12.75 -30.04 -16.34
CA LEU A 32 13.65 -28.91 -16.61
C LEU A 32 14.87 -28.96 -15.70
N SER A 33 16.03 -28.61 -16.24
CA SER A 33 17.23 -28.43 -15.42
C SER A 33 17.06 -27.23 -14.49
N ARG A 34 17.72 -27.26 -13.33
CA ARG A 34 17.74 -26.13 -12.39
C ARG A 34 18.17 -24.83 -13.07
N GLU A 35 19.18 -24.92 -13.93
CA GLU A 35 19.71 -23.76 -14.64
C GLU A 35 18.67 -23.14 -15.58
N GLU A 36 17.91 -23.97 -16.30
CA GLU A 36 16.91 -23.48 -17.24
C GLU A 36 15.75 -22.78 -16.53
N VAL A 37 15.32 -23.34 -15.39
CA VAL A 37 14.33 -22.69 -14.53
C VAL A 37 14.83 -21.32 -14.04
N LEU A 38 16.09 -21.23 -13.61
CA LEU A 38 16.67 -19.97 -13.12
C LEU A 38 16.78 -18.92 -14.24
N ARG A 39 17.26 -19.31 -15.44
CA ARG A 39 17.35 -18.40 -16.60
C ARG A 39 15.97 -17.90 -17.01
N ARG A 40 14.99 -18.79 -17.10
CA ARG A 40 13.59 -18.45 -17.42
C ARG A 40 13.00 -17.46 -16.41
N ARG A 41 13.16 -17.73 -15.11
CA ARG A 41 12.68 -16.83 -14.04
C ARG A 41 13.37 -15.48 -14.08
N ARG A 42 14.69 -15.44 -14.27
CA ARG A 42 15.46 -14.19 -14.37
C ARG A 42 14.98 -13.34 -15.54
N ARG A 43 14.81 -13.92 -16.73
CA ARG A 43 14.27 -13.20 -17.91
C ARG A 43 12.88 -12.63 -17.63
N ARG A 44 11.96 -13.46 -17.10
CA ARG A 44 10.59 -13.04 -16.77
C ARG A 44 10.55 -11.93 -15.72
N LEU A 45 11.38 -12.02 -14.68
CA LEU A 45 11.48 -10.98 -13.65
C LEU A 45 12.02 -9.68 -14.24
N GLY A 46 13.08 -9.73 -15.04
CA GLY A 46 13.64 -8.56 -15.71
C GLY A 46 12.62 -7.88 -16.62
N GLN A 47 11.87 -8.67 -17.40
CA GLN A 47 10.79 -8.15 -18.23
C GLN A 47 9.67 -7.52 -17.39
N LEU A 48 9.23 -8.20 -16.32
CA LEU A 48 8.20 -7.69 -15.41
C LEU A 48 8.62 -6.34 -14.82
N CYS A 49 9.85 -6.23 -14.31
CA CYS A 49 10.40 -4.98 -13.79
C CYS A 49 10.41 -3.87 -14.86
N SER A 50 10.78 -4.20 -16.10
CA SER A 50 10.76 -3.24 -17.21
C SER A 50 9.35 -2.73 -17.50
N LEU A 51 8.36 -3.62 -17.55
CA LEU A 51 6.96 -3.27 -17.80
C LEU A 51 6.37 -2.40 -16.68
N TYR A 52 6.60 -2.77 -15.41
CA TYR A 52 6.16 -1.94 -14.28
C TYR A 52 6.83 -0.56 -14.29
N ARG A 53 8.11 -0.49 -14.64
CA ARG A 53 8.82 0.78 -14.76
C ARG A 53 8.26 1.64 -15.89
N ALA A 54 7.98 1.05 -17.05
CA ALA A 54 7.35 1.74 -18.17
C ALA A 54 5.95 2.25 -17.80
N GLN A 55 5.15 1.42 -17.12
CA GLN A 55 3.83 1.81 -16.62
C GLN A 55 3.91 2.95 -15.61
N PHE A 56 4.88 2.89 -14.68
CA PHE A 56 5.11 3.95 -13.72
C PHE A 56 5.42 5.28 -14.40
N TRP A 57 6.34 5.31 -15.37
CA TRP A 57 6.68 6.54 -16.08
C TRP A 57 5.52 7.06 -16.92
N ALA A 58 4.79 6.18 -17.63
CA ALA A 58 3.59 6.58 -18.36
C ALA A 58 2.55 7.24 -17.44
N LEU A 59 2.32 6.69 -16.24
CA LEU A 59 1.43 7.28 -15.24
C LEU A 59 2.00 8.58 -14.64
N ALA A 60 3.31 8.64 -14.41
CA ALA A 60 3.97 9.81 -13.87
C ALA A 60 3.91 11.01 -14.81
N ASP A 61 3.87 10.77 -16.13
CA ASP A 61 3.70 11.82 -17.14
C ASP A 61 2.20 12.20 -17.31
N GLU A 62 1.31 11.21 -17.30
CA GLU A 62 -0.12 11.40 -17.58
C GLU A 62 -0.91 11.99 -16.40
N LEU A 63 -0.62 11.55 -15.16
CA LEU A 63 -1.36 11.98 -13.97
C LEU A 63 -1.23 13.50 -13.71
N PRO A 64 -0.04 14.13 -13.78
CA PRO A 64 0.08 15.57 -13.61
C PRO A 64 -0.65 16.35 -14.69
N ALA A 65 -0.60 15.90 -15.95
CA ALA A 65 -1.29 16.56 -17.06
C ALA A 65 -2.81 16.51 -16.88
N ARG A 66 -3.36 15.34 -16.54
CA ARG A 66 -4.80 15.19 -16.23
C ARG A 66 -5.20 15.98 -14.99
N HIS A 67 -4.37 15.96 -13.95
CA HIS A 67 -4.61 16.73 -12.73
C HIS A 67 -4.59 18.23 -12.98
N ALA A 68 -3.69 18.72 -13.84
CA ALA A 68 -3.64 20.12 -14.24
C ALA A 68 -4.89 20.53 -15.04
N GLY A 69 -5.33 19.70 -16.00
CA GLY A 69 -6.58 19.91 -16.73
C GLY A 69 -7.79 19.97 -15.79
N TYR A 70 -7.91 18.98 -14.91
CA TYR A 70 -8.97 18.96 -13.88
C TYR A 70 -8.93 20.21 -12.97
N TRP A 71 -7.75 20.63 -12.52
CA TRP A 71 -7.59 21.85 -11.72
C TRP A 71 -7.99 23.10 -12.47
N TRP A 72 -7.73 23.14 -13.78
CA TRP A 72 -8.11 24.26 -14.64
C TRP A 72 -9.62 24.34 -14.84
N GLU A 73 -10.29 23.19 -15.01
CA GLU A 73 -11.72 23.10 -15.23
C GLU A 73 -12.55 23.29 -13.95
N HIS A 74 -12.10 22.75 -12.82
CA HIS A 74 -12.88 22.68 -11.58
C HIS A 74 -12.33 23.53 -10.43
N GLY A 75 -11.15 24.14 -10.59
CA GLY A 75 -10.49 24.88 -9.52
C GLY A 75 -10.09 24.00 -8.32
N ALA A 76 -10.02 24.59 -7.12
CA ALA A 76 -9.60 23.93 -5.90
C ALA A 76 -10.70 22.97 -5.35
N SER A 77 -10.90 21.85 -6.05
CA SER A 77 -12.04 20.92 -5.90
C SER A 77 -13.38 21.52 -6.31
N PRO A 78 -14.18 20.80 -7.10
CA PRO A 78 -15.61 20.97 -7.04
C PRO A 78 -16.00 20.72 -5.58
N ALA A 79 -16.58 21.73 -4.95
CA ALA A 79 -17.48 21.47 -3.84
C ALA A 79 -18.52 20.48 -4.38
N LEU A 80 -18.87 19.47 -3.58
CA LEU A 80 -19.96 18.58 -3.92
C LEU A 80 -21.26 19.40 -3.80
N ASP A 81 -21.54 20.21 -4.82
CA ASP A 81 -22.75 21.00 -4.97
C ASP A 81 -23.89 20.15 -5.57
N ASP A 82 -23.91 18.84 -5.25
CA ASP A 82 -25.05 17.98 -5.55
C ASP A 82 -25.86 17.80 -4.26
N GLU A 83 -27.02 18.45 -4.25
CA GLU A 83 -28.05 18.50 -3.20
C GLU A 83 -27.69 19.29 -1.95
N ALA A 84 -27.93 20.60 -1.99
CA ALA A 84 -28.11 21.40 -0.80
C ALA A 84 -29.41 20.98 -0.07
N PRO A 85 -29.37 20.46 1.17
CA PRO A 85 -30.48 20.69 2.07
C PRO A 85 -30.35 22.12 2.57
N SER A 86 -31.28 22.96 2.13
CA SER A 86 -31.48 24.29 2.71
C SER A 86 -31.61 24.19 4.23
N SER A 87 -31.14 25.25 4.93
CA SER A 87 -31.14 25.50 6.39
C SER A 87 -29.98 24.82 7.15
N LEU A 88 -29.06 25.52 7.81
CA LEU A 88 -29.27 26.61 8.76
C LEU A 88 -28.12 27.64 8.74
N THR A 89 -28.46 28.87 8.40
CA THR A 89 -27.76 30.09 8.78
C THR A 89 -28.11 30.46 10.22
N LEU A 90 -27.17 30.33 11.16
CA LEU A 90 -27.15 30.97 12.49
C LEU A 90 -25.83 30.54 13.18
N LEU A 91 -24.90 31.33 13.72
CA LEU A 91 -24.76 32.75 14.02
C LEU A 91 -23.28 33.10 13.87
N LYS A 92 -23.00 34.24 13.21
CA LYS A 92 -21.72 34.92 13.30
C LYS A 92 -21.89 36.03 14.33
N GLU A 93 -21.23 35.89 15.48
CA GLU A 93 -20.98 37.03 16.36
C GLU A 93 -19.54 37.05 16.84
N ASN A 94 -19.04 38.28 16.95
CA ASN A 94 -17.64 38.65 17.03
C ASN A 94 -17.08 38.47 18.46
N GLY A 95 -15.77 38.24 18.56
CA GLY A 95 -15.05 38.37 19.83
C GLY A 95 -13.54 38.36 19.63
N ALA A 96 -12.91 39.54 19.73
CA ALA A 96 -11.47 39.72 19.73
C ALA A 96 -10.88 39.47 21.13
N SER A 97 -9.73 38.79 21.20
CA SER A 97 -8.73 39.04 22.25
C SER A 97 -7.37 38.46 21.89
N ALA A 98 -6.35 39.30 22.06
CA ALA A 98 -4.94 39.05 21.80
C ALA A 98 -4.26 38.14 22.85
N GLY A 99 -3.22 37.40 22.42
CA GLY A 99 -2.27 36.70 23.29
C GLY A 99 -1.01 36.24 22.50
N PRO A 100 0.21 36.29 23.07
CA PRO A 100 1.48 36.38 22.32
C PRO A 100 2.14 35.02 21.98
N PRO A 101 3.17 34.99 21.08
CA PRO A 101 3.68 33.75 20.50
C PRO A 101 4.85 33.13 21.28
N GLY A 102 4.75 31.84 21.59
CA GLY A 102 5.83 31.02 22.12
C GLY A 102 6.64 30.34 21.00
N LYS A 103 7.97 30.53 21.01
CA LYS A 103 8.95 29.84 20.16
C LYS A 103 9.16 28.39 20.60
N ARG A 104 9.33 27.46 19.64
CA ARG A 104 10.29 26.32 19.53
C ARG A 104 9.72 25.35 18.46
N GLY A 105 10.43 24.68 17.56
CA GLY A 105 11.85 24.51 17.28
C GLY A 105 12.00 23.69 15.99
N LEU A 106 13.25 23.55 15.53
CA LEU A 106 13.69 22.83 14.33
C LEU A 106 13.26 21.35 14.31
N ALA A 107 12.94 20.84 13.12
CA ALA A 107 13.20 19.46 12.72
C ALA A 107 13.34 19.36 11.18
N GLY A 108 14.37 18.64 10.73
CA GLY A 108 14.67 18.37 9.32
C GLY A 108 13.96 17.11 8.77
N PRO A 109 14.51 16.43 7.75
CA PRO A 109 13.79 16.27 6.48
C PRO A 109 13.10 14.92 6.20
N LEU A 110 12.03 15.02 5.40
CA LEU A 110 11.39 14.02 4.53
C LEU A 110 10.41 13.02 5.17
N GLU A 111 9.11 13.28 5.00
CA GLU A 111 8.05 12.30 5.22
C GLU A 111 7.00 12.31 4.11
N ASN A 112 6.92 11.18 3.40
CA ASN A 112 5.77 10.80 2.58
C ASN A 112 4.65 10.36 3.53
N GLY A 113 3.55 11.11 3.58
CA GLY A 113 2.33 10.64 4.25
C GLY A 113 1.51 11.77 4.89
N CYS A 114 0.88 12.60 4.06
CA CYS A 114 -0.26 13.44 4.44
C CYS A 114 -0.12 14.31 5.71
N GLN A 115 1.06 14.88 5.97
CA GLN A 115 1.19 15.97 6.94
C GLN A 115 1.24 17.31 6.21
N GLY A 116 0.27 18.17 6.54
CA GLY A 116 0.25 19.62 6.33
C GLY A 116 0.91 20.14 5.06
N ALA A 117 0.15 20.23 3.96
CA ALA A 117 0.45 21.23 2.95
C ALA A 117 0.25 22.61 3.59
N VAL A 118 1.34 23.20 4.12
CA VAL A 118 1.43 24.64 4.30
C VAL A 118 1.41 25.22 2.88
N ALA A 119 0.22 25.64 2.44
CA ALA A 119 0.07 26.28 1.14
C ALA A 119 0.83 27.61 1.15
N PRO A 120 1.53 27.99 0.06
CA PRO A 120 1.85 29.39 -0.15
C PRO A 120 0.52 30.15 -0.22
N ALA A 121 0.49 31.32 0.42
CA ALA A 121 -0.66 32.22 0.38
C ALA A 121 -0.87 32.69 -1.06
N ALA A 122 -1.74 31.99 -1.79
CA ALA A 122 -2.37 32.50 -3.00
C ALA A 122 -3.88 32.32 -2.82
N ALA A 123 -4.54 33.44 -2.57
CA ALA A 123 -5.97 33.54 -2.41
C ALA A 123 -6.67 33.07 -3.69
N ALA A 124 -7.42 31.98 -3.59
CA ALA A 124 -8.56 31.69 -4.45
C ALA A 124 -9.75 31.42 -3.53
N ALA A 125 -10.78 32.26 -3.65
CA ALA A 125 -12.00 32.18 -2.87
C ALA A 125 -12.72 30.86 -3.16
N GLY A 126 -12.73 29.95 -2.17
CA GLY A 126 -13.31 28.61 -2.28
C GLY A 126 -12.52 27.58 -1.49
N GLY A 127 -12.39 27.79 -0.17
CA GLY A 127 -11.79 26.77 0.69
C GLY A 127 -12.68 25.53 0.73
N ARG A 128 -12.11 24.33 0.50
CA ARG A 128 -12.85 23.06 0.65
C ARG A 128 -13.64 23.03 1.97
N PRO A 129 -14.87 22.50 1.99
CA PRO A 129 -15.67 22.40 3.19
C PRO A 129 -14.95 21.61 4.30
N GLY A 130 -15.34 21.88 5.54
CA GLY A 130 -14.90 21.08 6.68
C GLY A 130 -15.39 19.64 6.57
N CYS A 131 -14.77 18.75 7.35
CA CYS A 131 -15.20 17.36 7.47
C CYS A 131 -16.63 17.26 8.02
N ALA A 132 -17.48 16.45 7.40
CA ALA A 132 -18.86 16.20 7.82
C ALA A 132 -18.98 15.33 9.09
N ALA A 133 -17.88 14.78 9.60
CA ALA A 133 -17.88 14.04 10.86
C ALA A 133 -18.18 14.97 12.05
N PRO A 134 -18.96 14.50 13.04
CA PRO A 134 -19.32 15.31 14.20
C PRO A 134 -18.06 15.76 14.96
N ASN A 135 -18.01 17.04 15.32
CA ASN A 135 -16.89 17.66 16.06
C ASN A 135 -15.52 17.55 15.36
N CYS A 136 -15.47 17.47 14.03
CA CYS A 136 -14.23 17.43 13.28
C CYS A 136 -13.97 18.75 12.54
N GLU A 137 -12.88 19.43 12.89
CA GLU A 137 -12.48 20.70 12.27
C GLU A 137 -11.51 20.52 11.09
N ALA A 138 -11.15 19.27 10.77
CA ALA A 138 -10.23 18.98 9.69
C ALA A 138 -10.88 19.27 8.33
N LYS A 139 -10.05 19.69 7.37
CA LYS A 139 -10.49 19.94 5.99
C LYS A 139 -10.88 18.62 5.31
N ALA A 140 -11.99 18.63 4.58
CA ALA A 140 -12.41 17.46 3.81
C ALA A 140 -11.42 17.16 2.67
N MET A 141 -11.29 15.87 2.35
CA MET A 141 -10.46 15.38 1.23
C MET A 141 -11.09 15.74 -0.12
N PRO A 142 -10.30 15.76 -1.21
CA PRO A 142 -10.85 15.83 -2.56
C PRO A 142 -11.91 14.77 -2.83
N LEU A 143 -13.03 15.21 -3.42
CA LEU A 143 -14.15 14.37 -3.83
C LEU A 143 -14.84 13.63 -2.66
N SER A 144 -14.62 14.06 -1.42
CA SER A 144 -15.26 13.51 -0.23
C SER A 144 -15.72 14.62 0.70
N GLN A 145 -16.74 14.34 1.51
CA GLN A 145 -17.18 15.21 2.59
C GLN A 145 -16.36 14.99 3.88
N TYR A 146 -15.47 14.00 3.91
CA TYR A 146 -14.73 13.60 5.10
C TYR A 146 -13.23 13.90 4.99
N CYS A 147 -12.57 14.16 6.12
CA CYS A 147 -11.12 14.28 6.17
C CYS A 147 -10.43 12.91 6.07
N CYS A 148 -9.10 12.90 5.94
CA CYS A 148 -8.34 11.64 5.82
C CYS A 148 -8.64 10.65 6.96
N ASN A 149 -8.78 11.10 8.20
CA ASN A 149 -9.08 10.22 9.34
C ASN A 149 -10.51 9.66 9.33
N HIS A 150 -11.46 10.38 8.73
CA HIS A 150 -12.87 10.01 8.67
C HIS A 150 -13.28 9.46 7.31
N ILE A 151 -12.33 9.29 6.39
CA ILE A 151 -12.60 8.89 5.01
C ILE A 151 -13.32 7.54 4.88
N LEU A 152 -13.21 6.69 5.90
CA LEU A 152 -13.90 5.40 5.97
C LEU A 152 -15.40 5.51 6.31
N LEU A 153 -15.87 6.69 6.74
CA LEU A 153 -17.29 6.98 6.93
C LEU A 153 -17.99 7.28 5.60
N ASP A 154 -17.23 7.58 4.55
CA ASP A 154 -17.78 7.89 3.23
C ASP A 154 -18.28 6.61 2.54
N PRO A 155 -19.60 6.50 2.26
CA PRO A 155 -20.16 5.31 1.63
C PRO A 155 -19.67 5.10 0.19
N LYS A 156 -19.17 6.15 -0.47
CA LYS A 156 -18.63 6.09 -1.82
C LYS A 156 -17.13 5.75 -1.83
N GLN A 157 -16.50 5.54 -0.67
CA GLN A 157 -15.07 5.32 -0.59
C GLN A 157 -14.64 3.92 -1.09
N GLN A 158 -13.94 3.89 -2.22
CA GLN A 158 -13.39 2.67 -2.82
C GLN A 158 -11.86 2.53 -2.71
N LEU A 159 -11.14 3.61 -2.41
CA LEU A 159 -9.68 3.66 -2.42
C LEU A 159 -9.06 3.25 -1.08
N TYR A 160 -9.73 3.59 0.03
CA TYR A 160 -9.25 3.32 1.38
C TYR A 160 -9.95 2.12 2.02
N GLN A 161 -9.26 1.49 2.97
CA GLN A 161 -9.74 0.40 3.82
C GLN A 161 -9.09 0.53 5.21
N PRO A 162 -9.77 0.13 6.30
CA PRO A 162 -9.17 0.16 7.63
C PRO A 162 -7.92 -0.72 7.73
N CYS A 163 -6.94 -0.23 8.47
CA CYS A 163 -5.74 -0.97 8.84
C CYS A 163 -6.14 -2.24 9.61
N ALA A 164 -5.70 -3.39 9.09
CA ALA A 164 -5.97 -4.71 9.65
C ALA A 164 -4.95 -5.12 10.74
N PHE A 165 -4.22 -4.17 11.33
CA PHE A 165 -3.29 -4.48 12.40
C PHE A 165 -4.04 -4.77 13.70
N PRO A 166 -3.85 -5.94 14.34
CA PRO A 166 -4.50 -6.27 15.59
C PRO A 166 -3.87 -5.45 16.72
N THR A 167 -4.70 -4.69 17.42
CA THR A 167 -4.32 -3.93 18.61
C THR A 167 -4.87 -4.65 19.85
N ARG A 168 -3.99 -4.94 20.81
CA ARG A 168 -4.42 -5.42 22.13
C ARG A 168 -4.88 -4.20 22.93
N LYS A 169 -6.16 -4.14 23.29
CA LYS A 169 -6.63 -3.18 24.30
C LYS A 169 -6.23 -3.71 25.67
N SER A 170 -5.49 -2.92 26.44
CA SER A 170 -5.23 -3.20 27.86
C SER A 170 -6.56 -3.10 28.62
N GLY A 171 -7.21 -4.24 28.90
CA GLY A 171 -8.29 -4.28 29.89
C GLY A 171 -9.52 -5.15 29.58
N THR A 172 -9.64 -5.76 28.39
CA THR A 172 -10.74 -6.71 28.11
C THR A 172 -10.23 -7.99 27.47
N PRO A 173 -10.53 -9.18 28.05
CA PRO A 173 -10.23 -10.44 27.41
C PRO A 173 -11.24 -10.63 26.26
N ASN A 174 -10.75 -10.94 25.05
CA ASN A 174 -11.52 -11.45 23.90
C ASN A 174 -12.17 -10.49 22.88
N VAL A 175 -11.76 -9.22 22.77
CA VAL A 175 -12.05 -8.46 21.52
C VAL A 175 -10.76 -7.93 20.93
N GLU A 176 -10.27 -8.60 19.88
CA GLU A 176 -9.19 -8.09 19.04
C GLU A 176 -9.69 -6.84 18.30
N ALA A 177 -9.38 -5.67 18.85
CA ALA A 177 -9.64 -4.42 18.18
C ALA A 177 -8.61 -4.24 17.05
N ILE A 178 -9.06 -3.93 15.83
CA ILE A 178 -8.16 -3.54 14.75
C ILE A 178 -7.86 -2.03 14.84
N CYS A 179 -6.70 -1.62 14.33
CA CYS A 179 -6.28 -0.23 14.31
C CYS A 179 -7.31 0.71 13.67
N GLY A 180 -7.93 0.30 12.56
CA GLY A 180 -8.97 1.11 11.91
C GLY A 180 -8.48 2.32 11.13
N ASN A 181 -7.20 2.71 11.22
CA ASN A 181 -6.65 3.83 10.45
C ASN A 181 -6.81 3.61 8.94
N PRO A 182 -7.14 4.62 8.12
CA PRO A 182 -7.33 4.46 6.70
C PRO A 182 -6.01 4.15 5.98
N VAL A 183 -6.03 3.10 5.14
CA VAL A 183 -4.92 2.63 4.33
C VAL A 183 -5.40 2.43 2.89
N LEU A 184 -4.54 2.68 1.89
CA LEU A 184 -4.87 2.41 0.50
C LEU A 184 -5.06 0.90 0.28
N ARG A 185 -6.13 0.49 -0.41
CA ARG A 185 -6.43 -0.93 -0.71
C ARG A 185 -5.31 -1.66 -1.46
N GLY A 186 -4.48 -0.93 -2.21
CA GLY A 186 -3.35 -1.51 -2.94
C GLY A 186 -2.16 -1.90 -2.06
N ILE A 187 -2.12 -1.51 -0.79
CA ILE A 187 -1.02 -1.83 0.13
C ILE A 187 -1.24 -3.24 0.71
N THR A 188 -0.29 -4.12 0.48
CA THR A 188 -0.29 -5.48 1.06
C THR A 188 0.99 -5.69 1.87
N PRO A 189 0.91 -5.99 3.18
CA PRO A 189 -0.30 -6.14 4.01
C PRO A 189 -0.99 -4.78 4.31
N LEU A 190 -2.30 -4.78 4.58
CA LEU A 190 -3.09 -3.58 4.89
C LEU A 190 -2.69 -2.94 6.24
N ARG A 191 -1.57 -2.24 6.26
CA ARG A 191 -0.98 -1.62 7.46
C ARG A 191 -0.78 -0.12 7.24
N CYS A 192 -1.12 0.67 8.24
CA CYS A 192 -0.80 2.10 8.24
C CYS A 192 0.70 2.30 8.49
N ALA A 193 1.19 3.52 8.24
CA ALA A 193 2.59 3.87 8.39
C ALA A 193 3.16 3.55 9.80
N ASP A 194 2.33 3.66 10.84
CA ASP A 194 2.75 3.33 12.22
C ASP A 194 2.84 1.82 12.49
N HIS A 195 2.05 1.02 11.78
CA HIS A 195 1.90 -0.42 12.03
C HIS A 195 2.70 -1.28 11.06
N ASP A 196 3.10 -0.77 9.90
CA ASP A 196 4.01 -1.47 9.01
C ASP A 196 5.34 -1.82 9.70
N PRO A 197 6.12 -0.88 10.26
CA PRO A 197 7.38 -1.19 10.93
C PRO A 197 7.18 -2.09 12.16
N LYS A 198 6.14 -1.85 12.96
CA LYS A 198 5.81 -2.67 14.14
C LYS A 198 5.49 -4.12 13.77
N SER A 199 4.81 -4.32 12.65
CA SER A 199 4.49 -5.68 12.20
C SER A 199 5.74 -6.44 11.77
N GLN A 200 6.68 -5.74 11.13
CA GLN A 200 7.92 -6.35 10.69
C GLN A 200 8.81 -6.70 11.90
N THR A 201 8.86 -5.85 12.94
CA THR A 201 9.59 -6.17 14.18
C THR A 201 9.00 -7.39 14.90
N LEU A 202 7.67 -7.53 14.96
CA LEU A 202 7.02 -8.71 15.55
C LEU A 202 7.35 -9.99 14.77
N ILE A 203 7.43 -9.91 13.44
CA ILE A 203 7.84 -11.05 12.62
C ILE A 203 9.30 -11.42 12.89
N ILE A 204 10.21 -10.44 12.94
CA ILE A 204 11.62 -10.69 13.27
C ILE A 204 11.75 -11.35 14.64
N GLU A 205 11.04 -10.84 15.65
CA GLU A 205 11.06 -11.40 16.99
C GLU A 205 10.53 -12.84 17.04
N ALA A 206 9.43 -13.12 16.33
CA ALA A 206 8.89 -14.48 16.22
C ALA A 206 9.88 -15.44 15.54
N LEU A 207 10.59 -14.98 14.50
CA LEU A 207 11.63 -15.77 13.83
C LEU A 207 12.82 -16.05 14.75
N ARG A 208 13.27 -15.04 15.52
CA ARG A 208 14.33 -15.20 16.52
C ARG A 208 13.95 -16.23 17.59
N ASN A 209 12.69 -16.20 18.04
CA ASN A 209 12.19 -17.17 19.03
C ASN A 209 12.16 -18.62 18.49
N VAL A 210 12.10 -18.79 17.17
CA VAL A 210 12.17 -20.10 16.49
C VAL A 210 13.63 -20.51 16.19
N GLY A 211 14.62 -19.68 16.54
CA GLY A 211 16.05 -19.94 16.34
C GLY A 211 16.56 -19.54 14.94
N ILE A 212 15.85 -18.65 14.25
CA ILE A 212 16.24 -18.15 12.93
C ILE A 212 16.90 -16.77 13.10
N ASP A 213 18.23 -16.76 13.13
CA ASP A 213 19.02 -15.54 13.14
C ASP A 213 19.21 -15.03 11.71
N LEU A 214 18.38 -14.09 11.27
CA LEU A 214 18.66 -13.36 10.04
C LEU A 214 19.89 -12.47 10.27
N PRO A 215 20.93 -12.50 9.40
CA PRO A 215 21.99 -11.51 9.43
C PRO A 215 21.41 -10.16 8.99
N LEU A 216 20.88 -9.39 9.94
CA LEU A 216 20.45 -8.01 9.76
C LEU A 216 21.71 -7.16 9.56
N THR A 217 22.26 -7.15 8.35
CA THR A 217 23.34 -6.23 8.04
C THR A 217 22.74 -4.83 7.81
N SER A 218 22.90 -4.00 8.84
CA SER A 218 22.77 -2.54 8.84
C SER A 218 21.38 -1.91 8.63
N LYS A 219 20.86 -1.34 9.72
CA LYS A 219 20.06 -0.10 9.82
C LYS A 219 18.64 -0.06 9.23
N SER A 220 18.15 -1.08 8.52
CA SER A 220 16.76 -1.10 8.04
C SER A 220 16.11 -2.46 8.22
N VAL A 221 14.80 -2.45 8.48
CA VAL A 221 14.01 -3.67 8.65
C VAL A 221 14.01 -4.45 7.31
N PRO A 222 14.34 -5.76 7.30
CA PRO A 222 14.36 -6.54 6.07
C PRO A 222 12.99 -6.56 5.40
N LYS A 223 12.96 -6.42 4.08
CA LYS A 223 11.72 -6.51 3.29
C LYS A 223 11.00 -7.82 3.60
N LEU A 224 9.68 -7.76 3.82
CA LEU A 224 8.83 -8.92 4.11
C LEU A 224 9.03 -10.10 3.13
N SER A 225 9.32 -9.80 1.86
CA SER A 225 9.60 -10.82 0.84
C SER A 225 10.82 -11.68 1.16
N LEU A 226 11.85 -11.13 1.81
CA LEU A 226 13.03 -11.88 2.24
C LEU A 226 12.67 -12.81 3.41
N LEU A 227 11.86 -12.32 4.35
CA LEU A 227 11.37 -13.12 5.49
C LEU A 227 10.53 -14.31 5.02
N ILE A 228 9.61 -14.09 4.07
CA ILE A 228 8.84 -15.16 3.43
C ILE A 228 9.76 -16.16 2.71
N SER A 229 10.79 -15.67 2.00
CA SER A 229 11.69 -16.56 1.27
C SER A 229 12.50 -17.50 2.19
N GLU A 230 12.89 -17.01 3.38
CA GLU A 230 13.65 -17.80 4.35
C GLU A 230 12.78 -18.85 5.05
N THR A 231 11.59 -18.45 5.49
CA THR A 231 10.61 -19.39 6.08
C THR A 231 10.24 -20.52 5.12
N VAL A 232 10.05 -20.20 3.82
CA VAL A 232 9.80 -21.22 2.80
C VAL A 232 11.00 -22.16 2.63
N ARG A 233 12.24 -21.65 2.65
CA ARG A 233 13.45 -22.49 2.60
C ARG A 233 13.51 -23.47 3.76
N GLU A 234 13.20 -23.01 4.97
CA GLU A 234 13.24 -23.84 6.16
C GLU A 234 12.14 -24.92 6.17
N ILE A 235 10.91 -24.58 5.77
CA ILE A 235 9.82 -25.55 5.60
C ILE A 235 10.25 -26.64 4.62
N GLN A 236 10.90 -26.26 3.52
CA GLN A 236 11.42 -27.22 2.54
C GLN A 236 12.56 -28.08 3.11
N MET A 237 13.47 -27.50 3.89
CA MET A 237 14.56 -28.25 4.55
C MET A 237 14.02 -29.25 5.57
N LYS A 238 13.10 -28.83 6.44
CA LYS A 238 12.42 -29.70 7.43
C LYS A 238 11.69 -30.85 6.74
N ARG A 239 10.96 -30.58 5.65
CA ARG A 239 10.29 -31.63 4.85
C ARG A 239 11.29 -32.61 4.22
N LYS A 240 12.43 -32.13 3.72
CA LYS A 240 13.48 -33.00 3.17
C LYS A 240 14.12 -33.89 4.23
N LEU A 241 14.41 -33.36 5.42
CA LEU A 241 14.94 -34.15 6.53
C LEU A 241 13.93 -35.22 6.98
N SER A 242 12.64 -34.88 7.06
CA SER A 242 11.57 -35.83 7.35
C SER A 242 11.42 -36.92 6.27
N MET A 243 11.59 -36.59 4.99
CA MET A 243 11.56 -37.56 3.89
C MET A 243 12.81 -38.43 3.77
N ASN A 244 13.98 -37.91 4.17
CA ASN A 244 15.24 -38.66 4.17
C ASN A 244 15.39 -39.54 5.42
N GLY A 245 14.80 -39.16 6.56
CA GLY A 245 14.81 -39.96 7.79
C GLY A 245 13.98 -41.24 7.73
N GLY A 246 13.07 -41.38 6.76
CA GLY A 246 12.28 -42.59 6.52
C GLY A 246 12.96 -43.65 5.65
N LYS A 247 14.18 -43.42 5.15
CA LYS A 247 14.85 -44.30 4.17
C LYS A 247 16.03 -45.12 4.72
N THR A 248 16.29 -45.13 6.02
CA THR A 248 17.35 -45.97 6.61
C THR A 248 16.77 -46.98 7.61
N ALA A 249 16.32 -48.12 7.09
CA ALA A 249 16.27 -49.37 7.85
C ALA A 249 16.55 -50.53 6.88
N PRO A 250 17.77 -51.12 6.88
CA PRO A 250 17.98 -52.42 6.29
C PRO A 250 17.57 -53.47 7.33
N SER A 251 16.54 -54.26 7.04
CA SER A 251 16.24 -55.46 7.82
C SER A 251 17.14 -56.57 7.30
N ASP A 252 18.31 -56.71 7.92
CA ASP A 252 19.14 -57.89 7.82
C ASP A 252 18.47 -59.00 8.63
N LYS A 253 18.05 -60.07 7.96
CA LYS A 253 17.56 -61.30 8.62
C LYS A 253 18.37 -62.46 8.08
N SER A 254 19.42 -62.75 8.83
CA SER A 254 20.14 -64.02 8.83
C SER A 254 19.15 -65.18 9.00
N LEU A 255 19.21 -66.18 8.10
CA LEU A 255 18.66 -67.51 8.35
C LEU A 255 19.69 -68.55 7.89
N LYS A 256 20.17 -69.27 8.92
CA LYS A 256 20.70 -70.63 8.96
C LYS A 256 20.27 -71.55 7.82
#